data_AF-A0A7S0KX98-F1
#
_entry.id   AF-A0A7S0KX98-F1
#
_cell.length_a   1.000
_cell.length_b   1.000
_cell.length_c   1.000
_cell.angle_alpha   90.00
_cell.angle_beta   90.00
_cell.angle_gamma   90.00
#
_symmetry.space_group_name_H-M   'P 1'
#
loop_
_entity.id
_entity.type
_entity.pdbx_description
1 polymer ?
#
loop_
_entity_poly.entity_id
_entity_poly.type
_entity_poly.pdbx_seq_one_letter_code
_entity_poly.pdbx_strand_id
1 'polypeptide(L)'
;PKMVSKGILAAPINCDISMGGAEDGLLKACDEAVSVSADCVITIGGGAVQDAGKLVRLWLSAAQSDEKATVKGIQAAQNQDPMPPLPPQICCPNSFAMAELTHVAGLVTKDNVKSGAAHKSMMPNVVIYDSNLSRGMPDWVKFGTALRGVEHAVGAVCHPDATENIRVRALKGLTFVNTGLLGMAKDP
;
A
#
# COMPACT_ATOMS: atom_id res chain seq x y z
N PRO A 1 -21.80 5.12 30.25
CA PRO A 1 -20.94 4.23 31.07
C PRO A 1 -19.59 3.96 30.36
N LYS A 2 -18.54 4.57 30.92
CA LYS A 2 -17.10 4.30 30.78
C LYS A 2 -16.67 3.17 29.81
N MET A 3 -15.97 3.55 28.74
CA MET A 3 -14.89 2.73 28.18
C MET A 3 -13.60 3.05 28.94
N VAL A 4 -13.27 2.22 29.93
CA VAL A 4 -11.96 2.23 30.60
C VAL A 4 -11.25 0.93 30.23
N SER A 5 -10.58 0.94 29.08
CA SER A 5 -9.36 0.15 28.83
C SER A 5 -8.65 0.73 27.60
N LYS A 6 -7.73 1.67 27.84
CA LYS A 6 -6.79 2.18 26.82
C LYS A 6 -5.74 1.10 26.49
N GLY A 7 -6.13 0.03 25.80
CA GLY A 7 -5.20 -1.08 25.59
C GLY A 7 -5.56 -2.15 24.57
N ILE A 8 -6.65 -2.04 23.81
CA ILE A 8 -6.93 -3.00 22.74
C ILE A 8 -7.21 -2.23 21.44
N LEU A 9 -6.28 -2.35 20.50
CA LEU A 9 -6.47 -2.08 19.07
C LEU A 9 -7.46 -3.13 18.53
N ALA A 10 -8.75 -3.02 18.87
CA ALA A 10 -9.78 -3.89 18.31
C ALA A 10 -10.12 -3.36 16.91
N ALA A 11 -9.34 -3.78 15.92
CA ALA A 11 -9.65 -3.54 14.52
C ALA A 11 -10.28 -4.81 13.91
N PRO A 12 -11.29 -4.71 13.05
CA PRO A 12 -11.66 -5.82 12.18
C PRO A 12 -10.43 -6.20 11.35
N ILE A 13 -10.07 -7.49 11.34
CA ILE A 13 -9.02 -8.01 10.47
C ILE A 13 -9.67 -8.34 9.14
N ASN A 14 -9.28 -7.64 8.08
CA ASN A 14 -9.69 -7.96 6.72
C ASN A 14 -8.59 -8.76 6.01
N CYS A 15 -8.96 -9.92 5.47
CA CYS A 15 -8.05 -10.80 4.71
C CYS A 15 -8.52 -10.99 3.25
N ASP A 16 -9.45 -10.17 2.77
CA ASP A 16 -10.08 -10.34 1.45
C ASP A 16 -9.32 -9.62 0.33
N ILE A 17 -8.22 -8.92 0.66
CA ILE A 17 -7.39 -8.25 -0.34
C ILE A 17 -6.57 -9.30 -1.12
N SER A 18 -7.05 -9.60 -2.33
CA SER A 18 -6.37 -10.53 -3.24
C SER A 18 -5.33 -9.84 -4.12
N MET A 19 -4.66 -10.62 -4.97
CA MET A 19 -3.72 -10.08 -5.96
C MET A 19 -4.34 -8.96 -6.79
N GLY A 20 -3.53 -7.93 -7.08
CA GLY A 20 -3.97 -6.75 -7.83
C GLY A 20 -4.86 -5.78 -7.05
N GLY A 21 -5.16 -6.07 -5.77
CA GLY A 21 -6.06 -5.27 -4.94
C GLY A 21 -7.49 -5.35 -5.44
N ALA A 22 -7.99 -6.57 -5.69
CA ALA A 22 -9.28 -6.78 -6.36
C ALA A 22 -10.42 -5.99 -5.70
N GLU A 23 -11.29 -5.45 -6.55
CA GLU A 23 -12.33 -4.51 -6.18
C GLU A 23 -13.20 -4.97 -5.01
N ASP A 24 -13.74 -6.20 -5.04
CA ASP A 24 -14.67 -6.67 -4.00
C ASP A 24 -14.07 -6.66 -2.60
N GLY A 25 -12.85 -7.20 -2.45
CA GLY A 25 -12.16 -7.22 -1.17
C GLY A 25 -11.85 -5.81 -0.66
N LEU A 26 -11.43 -4.92 -1.57
CA LEU A 26 -11.15 -3.53 -1.25
C LEU A 26 -12.40 -2.78 -0.78
N LEU A 27 -13.49 -2.83 -1.54
CA LEU A 27 -14.72 -2.10 -1.22
C LEU A 27 -15.33 -2.61 0.09
N LYS A 28 -15.26 -3.93 0.33
CA LYS A 28 -15.65 -4.51 1.61
C LYS A 28 -14.80 -4.00 2.76
N ALA A 29 -13.47 -3.95 2.60
CA ALA A 29 -12.57 -3.41 3.62
C ALA A 29 -12.83 -1.92 3.92
N CYS A 30 -13.15 -1.13 2.89
CA CYS A 30 -13.57 0.26 3.02
C CYS A 30 -14.84 0.40 3.88
N ASP A 31 -15.87 -0.37 3.58
CA ASP A 31 -17.13 -0.38 4.34
C ASP A 31 -16.93 -0.82 5.80
N GLU A 32 -16.15 -1.88 6.01
CA GLU A 32 -15.82 -2.38 7.36
C GLU A 32 -15.11 -1.30 8.18
N ALA A 33 -14.13 -0.62 7.60
CA ALA A 33 -13.38 0.44 8.26
C ALA A 33 -14.28 1.62 8.66
N VAL A 34 -15.22 2.03 7.79
CA VAL A 34 -16.20 3.08 8.10
C VAL A 34 -17.14 2.62 9.23
N SER A 35 -17.62 1.38 9.19
CA SER A 35 -18.58 0.84 10.17
C SER A 35 -18.05 0.83 11.61
N VAL A 36 -16.73 0.70 11.78
CA VAL A 36 -16.07 0.74 13.09
C VAL A 36 -15.47 2.11 13.41
N SER A 37 -15.64 3.10 12.53
CA SER A 37 -15.03 4.42 12.65
C SER A 37 -13.51 4.34 12.85
N ALA A 38 -12.83 3.56 12.01
CA ALA A 38 -11.39 3.34 12.11
C ALA A 38 -10.61 4.67 12.06
N ASP A 39 -9.75 4.87 13.06
CA ASP A 39 -8.90 6.06 13.20
C ASP A 39 -7.44 5.80 12.80
N CYS A 40 -7.09 4.56 12.46
CA CYS A 40 -5.80 4.14 11.96
C CYS A 40 -5.95 2.90 11.06
N VAL A 41 -5.12 2.80 10.02
CA VAL A 41 -5.07 1.62 9.14
C VAL A 41 -3.69 0.98 9.23
N ILE A 42 -3.66 -0.30 9.60
CA ILE A 42 -2.42 -1.09 9.66
C ILE A 42 -2.44 -2.09 8.51
N THR A 43 -1.42 -2.08 7.67
CA THR A 43 -1.31 -2.96 6.50
C THR A 43 -0.13 -3.91 6.63
N ILE A 44 -0.39 -5.21 6.69
CA ILE A 44 0.65 -6.26 6.69
C ILE A 44 0.50 -7.09 5.42
N GLY A 45 1.48 -7.04 4.53
CA GLY A 45 1.40 -7.79 3.26
C GLY A 45 2.14 -7.16 2.10
N GLY A 46 1.83 -7.64 0.89
CA GLY A 46 2.49 -7.21 -0.34
C GLY A 46 1.92 -5.90 -0.89
N GLY A 47 2.39 -5.48 -2.07
CA GLY A 47 2.03 -4.19 -2.66
C GLY A 47 0.51 -3.94 -2.78
N ALA A 48 -0.28 -4.97 -3.10
CA ALA A 48 -1.74 -4.87 -3.15
C ALA A 48 -2.37 -4.48 -1.80
N VAL A 49 -1.85 -5.01 -0.69
CA VAL A 49 -2.34 -4.68 0.65
C VAL A 49 -1.93 -3.25 1.02
N GLN A 50 -0.72 -2.83 0.64
CA GLN A 50 -0.26 -1.46 0.91
C GLN A 50 -1.10 -0.43 0.17
N ASP A 51 -1.40 -0.68 -1.11
CA ASP A 51 -2.27 0.17 -1.91
C ASP A 51 -3.71 0.15 -1.40
N ALA A 52 -4.22 -1.01 -0.99
CA ALA A 52 -5.53 -1.11 -0.37
C ALA A 52 -5.64 -0.22 0.88
N GLY A 53 -4.63 -0.22 1.76
CA GLY A 53 -4.63 0.65 2.94
C GLY A 53 -4.73 2.14 2.60
N LYS A 54 -4.06 2.59 1.53
CA LYS A 54 -4.14 3.99 1.08
C LYS A 54 -5.54 4.34 0.57
N LEU A 55 -6.18 3.42 -0.17
CA LEU A 55 -7.52 3.60 -0.72
C LEU A 55 -8.60 3.54 0.38
N VAL A 56 -8.44 2.65 1.37
CA VAL A 56 -9.31 2.57 2.55
C VAL A 56 -9.27 3.88 3.35
N ARG A 57 -8.06 4.43 3.60
CA ARG A 57 -7.91 5.73 4.27
C ARG A 57 -8.56 6.86 3.51
N LEU A 58 -8.40 6.85 2.18
CA LEU A 58 -9.01 7.84 1.31
C LEU A 58 -10.55 7.78 1.39
N TRP A 59 -11.12 6.57 1.42
CA TRP A 59 -12.56 6.40 1.61
C TRP A 59 -13.01 6.84 3.00
N LEU A 60 -12.32 6.42 4.07
CA LEU A 60 -12.61 6.81 5.45
C LEU A 60 -12.73 8.33 5.62
N SER A 61 -11.91 9.09 4.91
CA SER A 61 -11.90 10.56 4.97
C SER A 61 -13.03 11.25 4.19
N ALA A 62 -13.72 10.52 3.30
CA ALA A 62 -14.74 11.09 2.43
C ALA A 62 -16.13 10.47 2.62
N ALA A 63 -16.21 9.28 3.20
CA ALA A 63 -17.44 8.53 3.37
C ALA A 63 -18.43 9.24 4.31
N GLN A 64 -19.70 9.19 3.95
CA GLN A 64 -20.80 9.49 4.87
C GLN A 64 -21.25 8.19 5.56
N SER A 65 -21.86 8.30 6.74
CA SER A 65 -22.14 7.16 7.64
C SER A 65 -22.94 6.01 7.02
N ASP A 66 -23.70 6.26 5.95
CA ASP A 66 -24.57 5.28 5.30
C ASP A 66 -24.19 4.99 3.83
N GLU A 67 -23.09 5.57 3.33
CA GLU A 67 -22.68 5.39 1.93
C GLU A 67 -21.80 4.14 1.76
N LYS A 68 -22.09 3.38 0.70
CA LYS A 68 -21.29 2.20 0.31
C LYS A 68 -20.10 2.60 -0.54
N ALA A 69 -18.94 2.00 -0.26
CA ALA A 69 -17.73 2.24 -1.01
C ALA A 69 -17.91 1.85 -2.49
N THR A 70 -17.47 2.72 -3.39
CA THR A 70 -17.34 2.43 -4.82
C THR A 70 -16.01 2.92 -5.34
N VAL A 71 -15.50 2.31 -6.42
CA VAL A 71 -14.26 2.76 -7.06
C VAL A 71 -14.34 4.23 -7.46
N LYS A 72 -15.48 4.66 -8.02
CA LYS A 72 -15.73 6.06 -8.38
C LYS A 72 -15.76 6.99 -7.17
N GLY A 73 -16.37 6.56 -6.06
CA GLY A 73 -16.39 7.32 -4.80
C GLY A 73 -14.98 7.54 -4.24
N ILE A 74 -14.16 6.49 -4.20
CA ILE A 74 -12.75 6.57 -3.80
C ILE A 74 -11.98 7.53 -4.73
N GLN A 75 -12.22 7.45 -6.04
CA GLN A 75 -11.58 8.34 -6.99
C GLN A 75 -12.04 9.80 -6.86
N ALA A 76 -13.31 10.04 -6.55
CA ALA A 76 -13.83 11.38 -6.33
C ALA A 76 -13.21 12.01 -5.08
N ALA A 77 -12.99 11.22 -4.02
CA ALA A 77 -12.36 11.68 -2.78
C ALA A 77 -10.95 12.25 -3.00
N GLN A 78 -10.18 11.73 -3.96
CA GLN A 78 -8.82 12.23 -4.26
C GLN A 78 -8.81 13.64 -4.86
N ASN A 79 -9.94 14.08 -5.43
CA ASN A 79 -10.08 15.35 -6.16
C ASN A 79 -10.76 16.44 -5.32
N GLN A 80 -11.01 16.18 -4.04
CA GLN A 80 -11.58 17.19 -3.14
C GLN A 80 -10.55 18.29 -2.84
N ASP A 81 -11.01 19.54 -2.80
CA ASP A 81 -10.20 20.71 -2.45
C ASP A 81 -10.92 21.55 -1.37
N PRO A 82 -10.40 21.61 -0.13
CA PRO A 82 -9.16 20.99 0.32
C PRO A 82 -9.29 19.46 0.42
N MET A 83 -8.19 18.76 0.16
CA MET A 83 -8.10 17.31 0.36
C MET A 83 -8.39 16.98 1.84
N PRO A 84 -9.32 16.06 2.14
CA PRO A 84 -9.64 15.73 3.52
C PRO A 84 -8.44 15.06 4.21
N PRO A 85 -8.24 15.27 5.53
CA PRO A 85 -7.15 14.66 6.26
C PRO A 85 -7.34 13.14 6.30
N LEU A 86 -6.28 12.40 5.94
CA LEU A 86 -6.30 10.94 5.97
C LEU A 86 -5.92 10.43 7.37
N PRO A 87 -6.66 9.46 7.95
CA PRO A 87 -6.19 8.70 9.11
C PRO A 87 -4.77 8.15 8.87
N PRO A 88 -3.94 7.96 9.90
CA PRO A 88 -2.60 7.43 9.73
C PRO A 88 -2.59 6.00 9.16
N GLN A 89 -1.61 5.72 8.30
CA GLN A 89 -1.23 4.34 7.93
C GLN A 89 0.07 3.92 8.60
N ILE A 90 0.06 2.72 9.17
CA ILE A 90 1.27 2.00 9.55
C ILE A 90 1.40 0.82 8.59
N CYS A 91 2.37 0.87 7.68
CA CYS A 91 2.60 -0.20 6.72
C CYS A 91 3.78 -1.09 7.14
N CYS A 92 3.53 -2.39 7.13
CA CYS A 92 4.48 -3.46 7.38
C CYS A 92 4.58 -4.32 6.11
N PRO A 93 5.34 -3.88 5.08
CA PRO A 93 5.49 -4.63 3.85
C PRO A 93 6.17 -5.98 4.10
N ASN A 94 5.63 -7.05 3.52
CA ASN A 94 6.27 -8.37 3.53
C ASN A 94 6.92 -8.73 2.18
N SER A 95 6.62 -7.98 1.13
CA SER A 95 7.11 -8.19 -0.24
C SER A 95 8.04 -7.06 -0.67
N PHE A 96 8.78 -7.27 -1.76
CA PHE A 96 9.72 -6.28 -2.30
C PHE A 96 9.11 -5.41 -3.42
N ALA A 97 7.78 -5.30 -3.49
CA ALA A 97 7.07 -4.60 -4.56
C ALA A 97 7.13 -3.05 -4.47
N MET A 98 7.64 -2.50 -3.36
CA MET A 98 7.91 -1.07 -3.17
C MET A 98 6.69 -0.15 -3.33
N ALA A 99 5.51 -0.60 -2.87
CA ALA A 99 4.29 0.21 -2.93
C ALA A 99 4.20 1.21 -1.78
N GLU A 100 4.84 0.92 -0.65
CA GLU A 100 4.74 1.63 0.61
C GLU A 100 5.32 3.06 0.60
N LEU A 101 6.22 3.41 -0.32
CA LEU A 101 6.83 4.74 -0.40
C LEU A 101 6.37 5.53 -1.63
N THR A 102 5.11 5.36 -2.03
CA THR A 102 4.52 6.02 -3.21
C THR A 102 3.25 6.81 -2.86
N HIS A 103 2.97 7.83 -3.66
CA HIS A 103 1.75 8.64 -3.58
C HIS A 103 0.56 8.05 -4.37
N VAL A 104 0.79 6.91 -5.03
CA VAL A 104 -0.18 6.26 -5.92
C VAL A 104 -0.65 4.98 -5.25
N ALA A 105 -1.92 4.64 -5.44
CA ALA A 105 -2.49 3.37 -5.04
C ALA A 105 -3.31 2.80 -6.18
N GLY A 106 -3.07 1.54 -6.54
CA GLY A 106 -3.79 0.89 -7.63
C GLY A 106 -4.69 -0.26 -7.16
N LEU A 107 -5.77 -0.46 -7.90
CA LEU A 107 -6.61 -1.66 -7.85
C LEU A 107 -6.89 -2.19 -9.27
N VAL A 108 -7.45 -3.39 -9.37
CA VAL A 108 -8.04 -3.91 -10.61
C VAL A 108 -9.54 -4.06 -10.40
N THR A 109 -10.33 -3.43 -11.27
CA THR A 109 -11.80 -3.49 -11.21
C THR A 109 -12.33 -4.84 -11.66
N LYS A 110 -13.61 -5.12 -11.40
CA LYS A 110 -14.29 -6.34 -11.88
C LYS A 110 -14.24 -6.50 -13.40
N ASP A 111 -14.21 -5.38 -14.12
CA ASP A 111 -14.11 -5.33 -15.58
C ASP A 111 -12.65 -5.50 -16.07
N ASN A 112 -11.72 -5.90 -15.20
CA ASN A 112 -10.28 -6.04 -15.46
C ASN A 112 -9.61 -4.73 -15.90
N VAL A 113 -10.13 -3.58 -15.47
CA VAL A 113 -9.56 -2.27 -15.76
C VAL A 113 -8.65 -1.86 -14.60
N LYS A 114 -7.44 -1.38 -14.91
CA LYS A 114 -6.57 -0.80 -13.90
C LYS A 114 -7.17 0.54 -13.44
N SER A 115 -7.40 0.65 -12.14
CA SER A 115 -7.92 1.87 -11.50
C SER A 115 -7.06 2.21 -10.29
N GLY A 116 -7.38 3.31 -9.62
CA GLY A 116 -6.61 3.80 -8.48
C GLY A 116 -6.83 5.26 -8.17
N ALA A 117 -6.04 5.75 -7.22
CA ALA A 117 -5.96 7.15 -6.84
C ALA A 117 -4.50 7.56 -6.62
N ALA A 118 -4.21 8.84 -6.78
CA ALA A 118 -2.90 9.42 -6.55
C ALA A 118 -3.03 10.79 -5.90
N HIS A 119 -2.48 10.95 -4.70
CA HIS A 119 -2.39 12.25 -4.04
C HIS A 119 -1.20 12.28 -3.09
N LYS A 120 -0.58 13.46 -2.88
CA LYS A 120 0.61 13.61 -2.03
C LYS A 120 0.38 13.07 -0.60
N SER A 121 -0.83 13.24 -0.08
CA SER A 121 -1.23 12.76 1.25
C SER A 121 -1.38 11.23 1.36
N MET A 122 -1.39 10.48 0.25
CA MET A 122 -1.64 9.03 0.28
C MET A 122 -0.43 8.22 0.76
N MET A 123 0.76 8.81 0.87
CA MET A 123 1.91 8.09 1.41
C MET A 123 1.62 7.63 2.85
N PRO A 124 1.98 6.39 3.23
CA PRO A 124 1.91 5.94 4.62
C PRO A 124 2.70 6.85 5.57
N ASN A 125 2.25 6.93 6.82
CA ASN A 125 2.89 7.76 7.84
C ASN A 125 4.09 7.07 8.47
N VAL A 126 4.02 5.74 8.60
CA VAL A 126 5.07 4.91 9.19
C VAL A 126 5.24 3.68 8.32
N VAL A 127 6.50 3.36 7.99
CA VAL A 127 6.89 2.13 7.30
C VAL A 127 7.77 1.31 8.24
N ILE A 128 7.40 0.05 8.49
CA ILE A 128 8.15 -0.89 9.33
C ILE A 128 8.62 -2.06 8.46
N TYR A 129 9.91 -2.08 8.15
CA TYR A 129 10.53 -3.21 7.48
C TYR A 129 10.98 -4.24 8.53
N ASP A 130 10.31 -5.39 8.57
CA ASP A 130 10.71 -6.56 9.35
C ASP A 130 10.93 -7.75 8.43
N SER A 131 12.19 -8.20 8.33
CA SER A 131 12.57 -9.30 7.45
C SER A 131 11.92 -10.63 7.84
N ASN A 132 11.44 -10.79 9.08
CA ASN A 132 10.71 -11.97 9.50
C ASN A 132 9.38 -12.12 8.76
N LEU A 133 8.73 -11.02 8.39
CA LEU A 133 7.48 -11.04 7.63
C LEU A 133 7.66 -11.62 6.21
N SER A 134 8.87 -11.55 5.66
CA SER A 134 9.21 -12.02 4.32
C SER A 134 9.68 -13.49 4.28
N ARG A 135 10.04 -14.10 5.42
CA ARG A 135 10.64 -15.46 5.48
C ARG A 135 9.74 -16.55 4.91
N GLY A 136 8.43 -16.44 5.10
CA GLY A 136 7.45 -17.44 4.66
C GLY A 136 7.00 -17.28 3.20
N MET A 137 7.51 -16.29 2.46
CA MET A 137 7.09 -16.11 1.07
C MET A 137 7.59 -17.27 0.19
N PRO A 138 6.81 -17.72 -0.81
CA PRO A 138 7.34 -18.58 -1.85
C PRO A 138 8.45 -17.87 -2.64
N ASP A 139 9.49 -18.58 -3.04
CA ASP A 139 10.64 -18.00 -3.75
C ASP A 139 10.24 -17.25 -5.02
N TRP A 140 9.29 -17.78 -5.79
CA TRP A 140 8.80 -17.10 -6.99
C TRP A 140 8.16 -15.73 -6.68
N VAL A 141 7.54 -15.56 -5.49
CA VAL A 141 7.02 -14.27 -5.02
C VAL A 141 8.15 -13.37 -4.57
N LYS A 142 9.12 -13.89 -3.80
CA LYS A 142 10.31 -13.13 -3.35
C LYS A 142 11.04 -12.55 -4.56
N PHE A 143 11.48 -13.40 -5.49
CA PHE A 143 12.24 -12.98 -6.66
C PHE A 143 11.40 -12.14 -7.63
N GLY A 144 10.14 -12.52 -7.86
CA GLY A 144 9.25 -11.78 -8.75
C GLY A 144 8.99 -10.35 -8.26
N THR A 145 8.76 -10.17 -6.96
CA THR A 145 8.56 -8.82 -6.38
C THR A 145 9.87 -8.06 -6.25
N ALA A 146 11.00 -8.71 -5.98
CA ALA A 146 12.30 -8.03 -5.94
C ALA A 146 12.74 -7.49 -7.31
N LEU A 147 12.38 -8.19 -8.39
CA LEU A 147 12.62 -7.70 -9.75
C LEU A 147 11.84 -6.42 -10.08
N ARG A 148 10.68 -6.18 -9.43
CA ARG A 148 9.99 -4.88 -9.51
C ARG A 148 10.82 -3.75 -8.93
N GLY A 149 11.54 -4.01 -7.84
CA GLY A 149 12.50 -3.05 -7.27
C GLY A 149 13.60 -2.67 -8.27
N VAL A 150 14.11 -3.64 -9.04
CA VAL A 150 15.08 -3.39 -10.12
C VAL A 150 14.43 -2.55 -11.23
N GLU A 151 13.23 -2.92 -11.67
CA GLU A 151 12.48 -2.21 -12.71
C GLU A 151 12.24 -0.74 -12.31
N HIS A 152 11.77 -0.47 -11.09
CA HIS A 152 11.60 0.90 -10.59
C HIS A 152 12.92 1.67 -10.55
N ALA A 153 14.02 1.05 -10.11
CA ALA A 153 15.31 1.72 -10.05
C ALA A 153 15.85 2.05 -11.44
N VAL A 154 15.77 1.12 -12.40
CA VAL A 154 16.15 1.36 -13.80
C VAL A 154 15.25 2.45 -14.40
N GLY A 155 13.94 2.38 -14.19
CA GLY A 155 12.99 3.40 -14.63
C GLY A 155 13.36 4.78 -14.08
N ALA A 156 13.67 4.90 -12.79
CA ALA A 156 14.11 6.14 -12.17
C ALA A 156 15.44 6.67 -12.72
N VAL A 157 16.38 5.77 -13.06
CA VAL A 157 17.65 6.15 -13.70
C VAL A 157 17.46 6.63 -15.13
N CYS A 158 16.45 6.13 -15.85
CA CYS A 158 16.22 6.45 -17.27
C CYS A 158 15.18 7.56 -17.48
N HIS A 159 14.36 7.89 -16.49
CA HIS A 159 13.26 8.85 -16.63
C HIS A 159 13.78 10.24 -17.04
N PRO A 160 13.17 10.92 -18.03
CA PRO A 160 13.63 12.25 -18.48
C PRO A 160 13.60 13.28 -17.35
N ASP A 161 12.56 13.26 -16.52
CA ASP A 161 12.37 14.22 -15.43
C ASP A 161 13.09 13.84 -14.11
N ALA A 162 13.86 12.75 -14.10
CA ALA A 162 14.58 12.36 -12.89
C ALA A 162 15.73 13.33 -12.58
N THR A 163 15.70 13.92 -11.38
CA THR A 163 16.79 14.72 -10.85
C THR A 163 18.03 13.87 -10.60
N GLU A 164 19.21 14.51 -10.54
CA GLU A 164 20.46 13.81 -10.24
C GLU A 164 20.39 13.03 -8.91
N ASN A 165 19.76 13.61 -7.89
CA ASN A 165 19.58 12.96 -6.60
C ASN A 165 18.77 11.65 -6.72
N ILE A 166 17.68 11.66 -7.50
CA ILE A 166 16.88 10.45 -7.78
C ILE A 166 17.76 9.39 -8.46
N ARG A 167 18.53 9.76 -9.49
CA ARG A 167 19.39 8.83 -10.23
C ARG A 167 20.47 8.22 -9.34
N VAL A 168 21.15 9.02 -8.53
CA VAL A 168 22.19 8.56 -7.58
C VAL A 168 21.60 7.58 -6.57
N ARG A 169 20.42 7.88 -6.00
CA ARG A 169 19.74 6.97 -5.07
C ARG A 169 19.31 5.66 -5.73
N ALA A 170 18.78 5.72 -6.95
CA ALA A 170 18.36 4.54 -7.70
C ALA A 170 19.56 3.64 -8.06
N LEU A 171 20.67 4.21 -8.52
CA LEU A 171 21.92 3.47 -8.79
C LEU A 171 22.47 2.82 -7.51
N LYS A 172 22.47 3.54 -6.39
CA LYS A 172 22.87 2.97 -5.08
C LYS A 172 21.90 1.87 -4.63
N GLY A 173 20.60 2.02 -4.89
CA GLY A 173 19.61 0.99 -4.63
C GLY A 173 19.91 -0.30 -5.41
N LEU A 174 20.29 -0.19 -6.69
CA LEU A 174 20.65 -1.34 -7.52
C LEU A 174 21.83 -2.14 -6.96
N THR A 175 22.81 -1.51 -6.33
CA THR A 175 23.94 -2.24 -5.71
C THR A 175 23.50 -3.06 -4.49
N PHE A 176 22.56 -2.53 -3.69
CA PHE A 176 21.96 -3.27 -2.59
C PHE A 176 21.08 -4.41 -3.08
N VAL A 177 20.24 -4.18 -4.10
CA VAL A 177 19.38 -5.22 -4.68
C VAL A 177 20.22 -6.33 -5.28
N ASN A 178 21.30 -6.02 -6.02
CA ASN A 178 22.20 -7.03 -6.55
C ASN A 178 22.80 -7.91 -5.44
N THR A 179 23.32 -7.29 -4.37
CA THR A 179 23.92 -8.03 -3.26
C THR A 179 22.88 -8.87 -2.52
N GLY A 180 21.70 -8.31 -2.24
CA GLY A 180 20.61 -8.98 -1.53
C GLY A 180 19.99 -10.13 -2.32
N LEU A 181 19.77 -9.95 -3.62
CA LEU A 181 19.24 -10.98 -4.51
C LEU A 181 20.21 -12.17 -4.64
N LEU A 182 21.50 -11.89 -4.81
CA LEU A 182 22.52 -12.95 -4.87
C LEU A 182 22.65 -13.69 -3.54
N GLY A 183 22.44 -13.00 -2.41
CA GLY A 183 22.38 -13.63 -1.08
C GLY A 183 21.17 -14.55 -0.97
N MET A 184 19.98 -14.05 -1.30
CA MET A 184 18.72 -14.81 -1.26
C MET A 184 18.72 -15.99 -2.23
N ALA A 185 19.39 -15.90 -3.38
CA ALA A 185 19.53 -17.04 -4.29
C ALA A 185 20.42 -18.17 -3.73
N LYS A 186 21.35 -17.84 -2.82
CA LYS A 186 22.24 -18.82 -2.18
C LYS A 186 21.61 -19.43 -0.93
N ASP A 187 20.82 -18.65 -0.20
CA ASP A 187 20.12 -19.03 1.03
C ASP A 187 18.69 -18.44 0.99
N PRO A 188 17.73 -19.17 0.38
CA PRO A 188 16.38 -18.67 0.09
C PRO A 188 15.53 -18.26 1.30
#